data_AF-A0A3B9AJ61-F1
#
_entry.id   AF-A0A3B9AJ61-F1
#
_cell.length_a   1.000
_cell.length_b   1.000
_cell.length_c   1.000
_cell.angle_alpha   90.00
_cell.angle_beta   90.00
_cell.angle_gamma   90.00
#
_symmetry.space_group_name_H-M   'P 1'
#
loop_
_entity.id
_entity.type
_entity.pdbx_description
1 polymer ?
#
loop_
_entity_poly.entity_id
_entity_poly.type
_entity_poly.pdbx_seq_one_letter_code
_entity_poly.pdbx_strand_id
1 'polypeptide(L)'
;MSKQKRLGSLSDLGGLVFSTNPEVNLKSEPDPAESLAPEKQSLRIWLERGKGGKESTLVKGFIGSDSDLEALAKILKNKCAAGGNAKDGL
;
A
#
# COMPACT_ATOMS: atom_id res chain seq x y z
N MET A 1 -14.98 -15.39 30.96
CA MET A 1 -15.51 -16.27 29.89
C MET A 1 -14.70 -16.07 28.63
N SER A 2 -13.59 -16.81 28.47
CA SER A 2 -12.67 -16.65 27.33
C SER A 2 -13.15 -17.52 26.15
N LYS A 3 -13.52 -16.89 25.04
CA LYS A 3 -13.91 -17.59 23.81
C LYS A 3 -12.64 -18.10 23.12
N GLN A 4 -12.34 -19.38 23.28
CA GLN A 4 -11.32 -20.08 22.51
C GLN A 4 -11.73 -20.09 21.02
N LYS A 5 -11.05 -19.32 20.17
CA LYS A 5 -11.18 -19.43 18.71
C LYS A 5 -10.57 -20.77 18.29
N ARG A 6 -11.39 -21.67 17.77
CA ARG A 6 -10.91 -22.90 17.13
C ARG A 6 -10.37 -22.56 15.75
N LEU A 7 -9.09 -22.86 15.49
CA LEU A 7 -8.54 -22.84 14.14
C LEU A 7 -9.19 -23.99 13.35
N GLY A 8 -9.95 -23.65 12.31
CA GLY A 8 -10.82 -24.56 11.57
C GLY A 8 -10.18 -25.22 10.34
N SER A 9 -8.97 -24.82 9.92
CA SER A 9 -8.31 -25.43 8.77
C SER A 9 -6.79 -25.26 8.82
N LEU A 10 -6.05 -26.27 8.33
CA LEU A 10 -4.59 -26.21 8.13
C LEU A 10 -4.20 -25.22 7.01
N SER A 11 -5.13 -24.88 6.13
CA SER A 11 -4.94 -23.94 5.03
C SER A 11 -4.83 -22.49 5.52
N ASP A 12 -5.51 -22.14 6.62
CA ASP A 12 -5.42 -20.81 7.26
C ASP A 12 -4.05 -20.55 7.91
N LEU A 13 -3.22 -21.59 8.07
CA LEU A 13 -1.85 -21.48 8.57
C LEU A 13 -0.82 -21.17 7.47
N GLY A 14 -1.26 -20.88 6.24
CA GLY A 14 -0.42 -20.23 5.22
C GLY A 14 0.82 -21.02 4.78
N GLY A 15 0.79 -22.36 4.82
CA GLY A 15 1.94 -23.19 4.42
C GLY A 15 3.01 -23.32 5.52
N LEU A 16 2.61 -23.32 6.79
CA LEU A 16 3.50 -23.56 7.92
C LEU A 16 4.09 -24.98 7.87
N VAL A 17 5.37 -25.10 7.49
CA VAL A 17 6.13 -26.35 7.55
C VAL A 17 6.93 -26.37 8.85
N PHE A 18 6.78 -27.44 9.65
CA PHE A 18 7.64 -27.66 10.81
C PHE A 18 9.07 -27.95 10.33
N SER A 19 9.94 -26.94 10.44
CA SER A 19 11.37 -27.06 10.14
C SER A 19 12.15 -27.29 11.43
N THR A 20 13.03 -28.28 11.44
CA THR A 20 14.00 -28.53 12.52
C THR A 20 15.27 -27.70 12.35
N ASN A 21 15.35 -26.84 11.33
CA ASN A 21 16.48 -25.96 11.11
C ASN A 21 16.47 -24.85 12.19
N PRO A 22 17.50 -24.72 13.05
CA PRO A 22 17.53 -23.71 14.10
C PRO A 22 17.52 -22.26 13.58
N GLU A 23 17.85 -22.04 12.31
CA GLU A 23 17.82 -20.72 11.66
C GLU A 23 16.54 -20.50 10.83
N VAL A 24 15.37 -20.62 11.48
CA VAL A 24 14.09 -20.27 10.83
C VAL A 24 13.99 -18.74 10.70
N ASN A 25 14.34 -18.20 9.53
CA ASN A 25 14.04 -16.82 9.18
C ASN A 25 12.56 -16.69 8.80
N LEU A 26 11.71 -16.49 9.80
CA LEU A 26 10.38 -15.92 9.62
C LEU A 26 10.58 -14.51 9.08
N LYS A 27 10.45 -14.33 7.76
CA LYS A 27 10.38 -12.98 7.19
C LYS A 27 9.11 -12.34 7.73
N SER A 28 9.25 -11.54 8.78
CA SER A 28 8.22 -10.59 9.19
C SER A 28 7.84 -9.77 7.96
N GLU A 29 6.55 -9.57 7.74
CA GLU A 29 6.07 -8.58 6.77
C GLU A 29 6.79 -7.25 7.03
N PRO A 30 7.16 -6.49 5.99
CA PRO A 30 7.80 -5.21 6.18
C PRO A 30 6.91 -4.33 7.06
N ASP A 31 7.50 -3.72 8.08
CA ASP A 31 6.80 -2.79 8.97
C ASP A 31 6.03 -1.75 8.13
N PRO A 32 4.80 -1.37 8.53
CA PRO A 32 4.03 -0.37 7.81
C PRO A 32 4.87 0.90 7.69
N ALA A 33 5.12 1.33 6.45
CA ALA A 33 5.95 2.49 6.18
C ALA A 33 5.33 3.73 6.87
N GLU A 34 6.04 4.27 7.85
CA GLU A 34 5.62 5.51 8.49
C GLU A 34 5.60 6.65 7.47
N SER A 35 4.50 7.41 7.48
CA SER A 35 4.29 8.52 6.56
C SER A 35 5.26 9.65 6.86
N LEU A 36 6.06 10.04 5.86
CA LEU A 36 6.94 11.20 6.01
C LEU A 36 6.12 12.48 6.08
N ALA A 37 6.60 13.45 6.88
CA ALA A 37 6.05 14.79 6.90
C ALA A 37 6.02 15.40 5.47
N PRO A 38 5.00 16.21 5.12
CA PRO A 38 4.83 16.74 3.76
C PRO A 38 6.07 17.46 3.19
N GLU A 39 6.82 18.15 4.04
CA GLU A 39 8.04 18.88 3.66
C GLU A 39 9.20 17.97 3.24
N LYS A 40 9.18 16.70 3.66
CA LYS A 40 10.20 15.68 3.34
C LYS A 40 9.77 14.74 2.21
N GLN A 41 8.55 14.89 1.70
CA GLN A 41 8.04 14.09 0.58
C GLN A 41 8.60 14.62 -0.75
N SER A 42 9.29 13.77 -1.50
CA SER A 42 9.77 14.10 -2.85
C SER A 42 8.82 13.49 -3.89
N LEU A 43 7.71 14.18 -4.13
CA LEU A 43 6.74 13.79 -5.16
C LEU A 43 7.18 14.32 -6.52
N ARG A 44 7.06 13.47 -7.54
CA ARG A 44 7.31 13.82 -8.94
C ARG A 44 6.02 13.70 -9.73
N ILE A 45 5.84 14.59 -10.70
CA ILE A 45 4.63 14.69 -11.52
C ILE A 45 5.01 14.42 -12.98
N TRP A 46 4.24 13.56 -13.63
CA TRP A 46 4.36 13.24 -15.04
C TRP A 46 3.03 13.42 -15.75
N LEU A 47 3.12 13.72 -17.03
CA LEU A 47 1.97 13.76 -17.93
C LEU A 47 2.08 12.55 -18.86
N GLU A 48 1.09 11.68 -18.81
CA GLU A 48 0.99 10.48 -19.64
C GLU A 48 -0.18 10.62 -20.61
N ARG A 49 0.00 10.19 -21.85
CA ARG A 49 -1.10 10.10 -22.83
C ARG A 49 -1.62 8.68 -22.87
N GLY A 50 -2.86 8.50 -22.45
CA GLY A 50 -3.58 7.25 -22.53
C GLY A 50 -4.22 7.01 -23.89
N LYS A 51 -4.93 5.88 -24.00
CA LYS A 51 -5.70 5.53 -25.20
C LYS A 51 -6.75 6.60 -25.53
N GLY A 52 -6.91 6.88 -26.83
CA GLY A 52 -7.86 7.87 -27.32
C GLY A 52 -7.40 9.32 -27.17
N GLY A 53 -6.10 9.56 -26.96
CA GLY A 53 -5.52 10.90 -26.92
C GLY A 53 -5.80 11.68 -25.63
N LYS A 54 -6.35 11.01 -24.60
CA LYS A 54 -6.61 11.62 -23.29
C LYS A 54 -5.31 11.70 -22.50
N GLU A 55 -5.13 12.81 -21.80
CA GLU A 55 -3.98 13.04 -20.92
C GLU A 55 -4.35 12.72 -19.47
N SER A 56 -3.45 12.06 -18.76
CA SER A 56 -3.56 11.72 -17.35
C SER A 56 -2.30 12.16 -16.60
N THR A 57 -2.49 12.72 -15.41
CA THR A 57 -1.40 13.13 -14.53
C THR A 57 -1.04 11.98 -13.60
N LEU A 58 0.21 11.55 -13.62
CA LEU A 58 0.77 10.59 -12.67
C LEU A 58 1.57 11.33 -11.61
N VAL A 59 1.28 11.06 -10.35
CA VAL A 59 2.11 11.48 -9.22
C VAL A 59 2.86 10.24 -8.74
N LYS A 60 4.16 10.32 -8.44
CA LYS A 60 4.91 9.17 -7.88
C LYS A 60 5.87 9.61 -6.80
N GLY A 61 6.29 8.63 -6.00
CA GLY A 61 7.29 8.82 -4.94
C GLY A 61 6.67 9.18 -3.60
N PHE A 62 5.39 8.88 -3.41
CA PHE A 62 4.77 8.98 -2.09
C PHE A 62 5.36 7.90 -1.17
N ILE A 63 5.77 8.31 0.02
CA ILE A 63 6.34 7.42 1.04
C ILE A 63 5.47 7.50 2.29
N GLY A 64 4.73 6.43 2.57
CA GLY A 64 3.89 6.36 3.76
C GLY A 64 2.89 5.23 3.68
N SER A 65 1.88 5.30 4.55
CA SER A 65 0.81 4.31 4.60
C SER A 65 -0.16 4.44 3.40
N ASP A 66 -0.76 3.32 3.00
CA ASP A 66 -1.79 3.31 1.95
C ASP A 66 -2.99 4.20 2.32
N SER A 67 -3.34 4.27 3.60
CA SER A 67 -4.41 5.16 4.08
C SER A 67 -4.10 6.64 3.86
N ASP A 68 -2.85 7.06 4.03
CA ASP A 68 -2.45 8.44 3.79
C ASP A 68 -2.37 8.75 2.30
N LEU A 69 -1.93 7.78 1.50
CA LEU A 69 -1.96 7.88 0.04
C LEU A 69 -3.40 8.05 -0.47
N GLU A 70 -4.34 7.26 0.05
CA GLU A 70 -5.77 7.37 -0.27
C GLU A 70 -6.36 8.73 0.16
N ALA A 71 -5.98 9.23 1.33
CA ALA A 71 -6.40 10.54 1.82
C ALA A 71 -5.88 11.66 0.91
N LEU A 72 -4.61 11.62 0.52
CA LEU A 72 -4.00 12.56 -0.43
C LEU A 72 -4.73 12.50 -1.78
N ALA A 73 -4.97 11.31 -2.30
CA ALA A 73 -5.67 11.11 -3.57
C ALA A 73 -7.10 11.67 -3.54
N LYS A 74 -7.81 11.54 -2.41
CA LYS A 74 -9.14 12.12 -2.23
C LYS A 74 -9.09 13.66 -2.27
N ILE A 75 -8.09 14.27 -1.64
CA ILE A 75 -7.88 15.73 -1.67
C ILE A 75 -7.63 16.19 -3.11
N LEU A 76 -6.76 15.51 -3.85
CA LEU A 76 -6.42 15.86 -5.23
C LEU A 76 -7.63 15.72 -6.16
N LYS A 77 -8.35 14.60 -6.09
CA LYS A 77 -9.56 14.36 -6.89
C LYS A 77 -10.62 15.45 -6.67
N ASN A 78 -10.82 15.86 -5.42
CA ASN A 78 -11.76 16.93 -5.09
C ASN A 78 -11.30 18.30 -5.60
N LYS A 79 -10.01 18.64 -5.44
CA LYS A 79 -9.47 19.94 -5.86
C LYS A 79 -9.43 20.10 -7.39
N CYS A 80 -9.12 19.02 -8.10
CA CYS A 80 -8.97 19.05 -9.56
C CYS A 80 -10.22 18.58 -10.31
N ALA A 81 -11.30 18.24 -9.61
CA ALA A 81 -12.52 17.66 -10.19
C ALA A 81 -12.22 16.50 -11.17
N ALA A 82 -11.26 15.65 -10.80
CA ALA A 82 -10.71 14.60 -11.66
C ALA A 82 -11.03 13.20 -11.12
N GLY A 83 -11.15 12.24 -12.03
CA GLY A 83 -11.14 10.81 -11.71
C GLY A 83 -9.72 10.29 -11.52
N GLY A 84 -9.57 9.11 -10.90
CA GLY A 84 -8.26 8.48 -10.74
C GLY A 84 -8.23 7.44 -9.63
N ASN A 85 -7.10 6.74 -9.54
CA ASN A 85 -6.81 5.74 -8.52
C ASN A 85 -5.47 6.08 -7.86
N ALA A 86 -5.23 5.58 -6.65
CA ALA A 86 -3.96 5.71 -5.96
C ALA A 86 -3.55 4.36 -5.40
N LYS A 87 -2.40 3.84 -5.84
CA LYS A 87 -1.89 2.50 -5.54
C LYS A 87 -0.39 2.46 -5.74
N ASP A 88 0.31 1.62 -4.98
CA ASP A 88 1.74 1.36 -5.14
C ASP A 88 2.62 2.63 -5.05
N GLY A 89 2.16 3.66 -4.32
CA GLY A 89 2.86 4.95 -4.22
C GLY A 89 2.70 5.87 -5.45
N LEU A 90 1.66 5.62 -6.27
CA LEU A 90 1.19 6.45 -7.37
C LEU A 90 -0.21 7.02 -7.12
#